data_AF-A0A968VR14-F1
#
_entry.id   AF-A0A968VR14-F1
#
_cell.length_a   1.000
_cell.length_b   1.000
_cell.length_c   1.000
_cell.angle_alpha   90.00
_cell.angle_beta   90.00
_cell.angle_gamma   90.00
#
_symmetry.space_group_name_H-M   'P 1'
#
loop_
_entity.id
_entity.type
_entity.pdbx_description
1 polymer ?
#
loop_
_entity_poly.entity_id
_entity_poly.type
_entity_poly.pdbx_seq_one_letter_code
_entity_poly.pdbx_strand_id
1 'polypeptide(L)'
;MAHSSLPSARPIARWCLPAIQARWNGIFANPDSYIVLENTTVRGGGISGTVLAVDESELVVRSSRFTDNGGSLLVTDSKLEMRDSEIAGNDMPFGAALEAVYNRGDFATFTGNRVGGNRLSSGAPMVRFSNQSTFETLILDVQGNMIRGGDDNLVLATNGPLQGAVACNGLIGGNKGFGLRTQTLQVAPNGQPPFDLRVENNFIDEHVPPIIPVYLEFGLGRGATSEILLDMRNNWWGQASGPYHPELNPLGRGDSVGVKILFQPWLERKPDCAPDSGGRIQDL
;
A
#
# COMPACT_ATOMS: atom_id res chain seq x y z
N MET A 1 22.62 -60.54 38.02
CA MET A 1 22.61 -60.28 36.57
C MET A 1 21.15 -60.10 36.17
N ALA A 2 20.69 -58.84 36.16
CA ALA A 2 19.33 -58.48 35.76
C ALA A 2 19.39 -57.99 34.31
N HIS A 3 18.57 -58.58 33.45
CA HIS A 3 18.42 -58.18 32.05
C HIS A 3 17.57 -56.90 31.96
N SER A 4 18.14 -55.84 31.38
CA SER A 4 17.38 -54.71 30.83
C SER A 4 17.85 -54.45 29.40
N SER A 5 16.97 -54.63 28.43
CA SER A 5 17.14 -54.04 27.10
C SER A 5 15.78 -53.58 26.58
N LEU A 6 15.72 -52.27 26.34
CA LEU A 6 14.56 -51.49 25.88
C LEU A 6 14.09 -51.91 24.48
N PRO A 7 12.81 -51.69 24.13
CA PRO A 7 12.30 -51.97 22.79
C PRO A 7 12.71 -50.89 21.78
N SER A 8 13.06 -51.37 20.59
CA SER A 8 13.34 -50.62 19.36
C SER A 8 12.18 -49.70 18.97
N ALA A 9 12.38 -48.39 19.10
CA ALA A 9 11.50 -47.39 18.49
C ALA A 9 11.92 -47.18 17.03
N ARG A 10 11.08 -47.63 16.09
CA ARG A 10 11.21 -47.28 14.66
C ARG A 10 10.78 -45.82 14.48
N PRO A 11 11.59 -44.94 13.85
CA PRO A 11 11.10 -43.62 13.49
C PRO A 11 10.12 -43.77 12.32
N ILE A 12 8.86 -43.40 12.54
CA ILE A 12 7.90 -43.17 11.46
C ILE A 12 8.35 -41.89 10.78
N ALA A 13 9.00 -42.01 9.62
CA ALA A 13 9.28 -40.88 8.74
C ALA A 13 7.93 -40.34 8.23
N ARG A 14 7.45 -39.27 8.85
CA ARG A 14 6.32 -38.49 8.34
C ARG A 14 6.85 -37.63 7.19
N TRP A 15 6.68 -38.12 5.97
CA TRP A 15 6.86 -37.31 4.78
C TRP A 15 5.67 -36.36 4.68
N CYS A 16 5.83 -35.12 5.14
CA CYS A 16 4.99 -34.03 4.67
C CYS A 16 5.44 -33.72 3.23
N LEU A 17 4.77 -34.32 2.25
CA LEU A 17 4.79 -33.78 0.91
C LEU A 17 4.17 -32.38 1.01
N PRO A 18 4.87 -31.29 0.67
CA PRO A 18 4.19 -30.01 0.55
C PRO A 18 3.18 -30.20 -0.58
N ALA A 19 1.90 -30.07 -0.27
CA ALA A 19 0.88 -29.91 -1.28
C ALA A 19 1.09 -28.55 -1.95
N ILE A 20 2.11 -28.44 -2.79
CA ILE A 20 2.21 -27.36 -3.76
C ILE A 20 1.16 -27.70 -4.80
N GLN A 21 -0.08 -27.29 -4.55
CA GLN A 21 -1.03 -27.15 -5.64
C GLN A 21 -0.35 -26.22 -6.64
N ALA A 22 -0.03 -26.73 -7.82
CA ALA A 22 0.64 -25.94 -8.84
C ALA A 22 -0.20 -24.69 -9.09
N ARG A 23 0.37 -23.51 -8.84
CA ARG A 23 -0.31 -22.25 -9.11
C ARG A 23 -0.64 -22.18 -10.60
N TRP A 24 -1.83 -21.69 -10.95
CA TRP A 24 -2.13 -21.35 -12.34
C TRP A 24 -1.45 -20.02 -12.70
N ASN A 25 -1.40 -19.69 -14.00
CA ASN A 25 -0.66 -18.51 -14.48
C ASN A 25 -1.21 -17.19 -13.94
N GLY A 26 -2.28 -16.68 -14.54
CA GLY A 26 -2.84 -15.37 -14.24
C GLY A 26 -4.04 -15.09 -15.15
N ILE A 27 -4.83 -14.09 -14.78
CA ILE A 27 -5.93 -13.56 -15.58
C ILE A 27 -5.32 -12.42 -16.40
N PHE A 28 -5.31 -12.58 -17.72
CA PHE A 28 -4.78 -11.58 -18.63
C PHE A 28 -5.93 -11.07 -19.46
N ALA A 29 -6.28 -9.81 -19.28
CA ALA A 29 -7.26 -9.17 -20.13
C ALA A 29 -6.68 -8.95 -21.53
N ASN A 30 -7.52 -9.05 -22.54
CA ASN A 30 -7.18 -8.51 -23.85
C ASN A 30 -7.32 -6.98 -23.79
N PRO A 31 -6.54 -6.22 -24.57
CA PRO A 31 -6.78 -4.78 -24.75
C PRO A 31 -8.22 -4.49 -25.20
N ASP A 32 -8.67 -3.27 -24.94
CA ASP A 32 -10.03 -2.78 -25.25
C ASP A 32 -11.16 -3.61 -24.60
N SER A 33 -10.89 -4.23 -23.46
CA SER A 33 -11.87 -5.07 -22.75
C SER A 33 -12.49 -4.35 -21.55
N TYR A 34 -13.67 -4.81 -21.16
CA TYR A 34 -14.34 -4.43 -19.92
C TYR A 34 -14.40 -5.63 -18.98
N ILE A 35 -13.69 -5.55 -17.86
CA ILE A 35 -13.51 -6.65 -16.91
C ILE A 35 -14.23 -6.31 -15.61
N VAL A 36 -15.16 -7.18 -15.20
CA VAL A 36 -15.90 -7.02 -13.94
C VAL A 36 -15.67 -8.23 -13.05
N LEU A 37 -15.14 -8.00 -11.85
CA LEU A 37 -14.98 -8.98 -10.79
C LEU A 37 -15.79 -8.53 -9.57
N GLU A 38 -17.03 -8.99 -9.49
CA GLU A 38 -17.94 -8.68 -8.39
C GLU A 38 -18.15 -9.93 -7.53
N ASN A 39 -18.02 -9.79 -6.21
CA ASN A 39 -18.17 -10.88 -5.24
C ASN A 39 -17.34 -12.14 -5.61
N THR A 40 -16.14 -11.92 -6.13
CA THR A 40 -15.28 -12.96 -6.69
C THR A 40 -14.11 -13.23 -5.75
N THR A 41 -13.71 -14.51 -5.63
CA THR A 41 -12.50 -14.91 -4.90
C THR A 41 -11.49 -15.50 -5.88
N VAL A 42 -10.32 -14.86 -6.00
CA VAL A 42 -9.20 -15.29 -6.84
C VAL A 42 -8.11 -15.88 -5.96
N ARG A 43 -7.80 -17.17 -6.13
CA ARG A 43 -6.80 -17.90 -5.34
C ARG A 43 -5.95 -18.84 -6.19
N GLY A 44 -4.73 -19.10 -5.74
CA GLY A 44 -3.83 -20.08 -6.34
C GLY A 44 -3.29 -19.70 -7.72
N GLY A 45 -3.40 -18.44 -8.14
CA GLY A 45 -2.81 -17.95 -9.39
C GLY A 45 -1.43 -17.33 -9.19
N GLY A 46 -0.87 -16.74 -10.24
CA GLY A 46 0.35 -15.94 -10.18
C GLY A 46 1.65 -16.74 -10.18
N ILE A 47 1.74 -17.91 -10.83
CA ILE A 47 3.01 -18.68 -10.82
C ILE A 47 4.20 -17.88 -11.39
N SER A 48 3.94 -16.94 -12.29
CA SER A 48 4.95 -16.09 -12.94
C SER A 48 5.09 -14.70 -12.30
N GLY A 49 4.51 -14.45 -11.13
CA GLY A 49 4.60 -13.16 -10.45
C GLY A 49 3.48 -12.17 -10.77
N THR A 50 2.48 -12.53 -11.57
CA THR A 50 1.29 -11.70 -11.85
C THR A 50 0.03 -12.55 -11.82
N VAL A 51 -0.96 -12.19 -11.01
CA VAL A 51 -2.24 -12.91 -10.92
C VAL A 51 -3.33 -12.29 -11.78
N LEU A 52 -3.28 -10.98 -11.98
CA LEU A 52 -4.19 -10.22 -12.83
C LEU A 52 -3.38 -9.17 -13.57
N ALA A 53 -3.49 -9.12 -14.89
CA ALA A 53 -2.95 -8.07 -15.73
C ALA A 53 -4.06 -7.50 -16.60
N VAL A 54 -4.22 -6.18 -16.55
CA VAL A 54 -5.17 -5.43 -17.37
C VAL A 54 -4.41 -4.32 -18.06
N ASP A 55 -4.56 -4.22 -19.38
CA ASP A 55 -3.85 -3.27 -20.23
C ASP A 55 -4.83 -2.62 -21.21
N GLU A 56 -4.72 -1.31 -21.42
CA GLU A 56 -5.56 -0.50 -22.32
C GLU A 56 -7.06 -0.88 -22.25
N SER A 57 -7.63 -0.92 -21.05
CA SER A 57 -8.96 -1.51 -20.77
C SER A 57 -9.68 -0.81 -19.61
N GLU A 58 -10.80 -1.37 -19.14
CA GLU A 58 -11.46 -0.95 -17.89
C GLU A 58 -11.62 -2.14 -16.95
N LEU A 59 -11.19 -1.96 -15.69
CA LEU A 59 -11.25 -2.95 -14.63
C LEU A 59 -12.15 -2.46 -13.49
N VAL A 60 -13.22 -3.21 -13.22
CA VAL A 60 -14.10 -3.02 -12.08
C VAL A 60 -14.00 -4.21 -11.13
N VAL A 61 -13.62 -3.96 -9.89
CA VAL A 61 -13.49 -4.96 -8.82
C VAL A 61 -14.32 -4.50 -7.62
N ARG A 62 -15.30 -5.30 -7.21
CA ARG A 62 -16.20 -4.96 -6.10
C ARG A 62 -16.42 -6.14 -5.17
N SER A 63 -16.29 -5.92 -3.88
CA SER A 63 -16.53 -6.95 -2.85
C SER A 63 -15.78 -8.27 -3.12
N SER A 64 -14.59 -8.18 -3.73
CA SER A 64 -13.82 -9.33 -4.20
C SER A 64 -12.57 -9.55 -3.34
N ARG A 65 -12.00 -10.75 -3.39
CA ARG A 65 -10.84 -11.16 -2.60
C ARG A 65 -9.76 -11.78 -3.47
N PHE A 66 -8.53 -11.33 -3.31
CA PHE A 66 -7.34 -11.90 -3.91
C PHE A 66 -6.45 -12.44 -2.79
N THR A 67 -6.46 -13.77 -2.58
CA THR A 67 -5.71 -14.41 -1.49
C THR A 67 -4.92 -15.63 -1.95
N ASP A 68 -3.82 -15.95 -1.26
CA ASP A 68 -2.97 -17.12 -1.55
C ASP A 68 -2.46 -17.19 -3.00
N ASN A 69 -2.28 -16.04 -3.65
CA ASN A 69 -1.72 -15.95 -4.99
C ASN A 69 -0.22 -15.70 -4.97
N GLY A 70 0.41 -15.90 -6.13
CA GLY A 70 1.85 -15.78 -6.35
C GLY A 70 2.32 -14.52 -7.05
N GLY A 71 1.45 -13.53 -7.20
CA GLY A 71 1.75 -12.40 -8.07
C GLY A 71 0.87 -11.19 -7.84
N SER A 72 1.33 -10.08 -8.38
CA SER A 72 0.70 -8.76 -8.29
C SER A 72 -0.56 -8.65 -9.14
N LEU A 73 -1.39 -7.67 -8.80
CA LEU A 73 -2.40 -7.12 -9.69
C LEU A 73 -1.75 -5.94 -10.44
N LEU A 74 -1.62 -6.07 -11.75
CA LEU A 74 -1.05 -5.06 -12.64
C LEU A 74 -2.16 -4.43 -13.49
N VAL A 75 -2.22 -3.11 -13.47
CA VAL A 75 -3.16 -2.31 -14.27
C VAL A 75 -2.36 -1.27 -15.03
N THR A 76 -2.38 -1.32 -16.36
CA THR A 76 -1.63 -0.42 -17.24
C THR A 76 -2.59 0.31 -18.16
N ASP A 77 -2.50 1.64 -18.22
CA ASP A 77 -3.30 2.50 -19.11
C ASP A 77 -4.79 2.13 -19.14
N SER A 78 -5.32 1.76 -17.98
CA SER A 78 -6.67 1.21 -17.84
C SER A 78 -7.40 1.89 -16.70
N LYS A 79 -8.66 2.25 -16.94
CA LYS A 79 -9.52 2.81 -15.91
C LYS A 79 -9.72 1.77 -14.80
N LEU A 80 -9.35 2.13 -13.58
CA LEU A 80 -9.45 1.27 -12.41
C LEU A 80 -10.58 1.72 -11.50
N GLU A 81 -11.51 0.83 -11.21
CA GLU A 81 -12.44 0.96 -10.09
C GLU A 81 -12.32 -0.26 -9.18
N MET A 82 -11.74 -0.10 -7.99
CA MET A 82 -11.70 -1.14 -6.97
C MET A 82 -12.35 -0.66 -5.68
N ARG A 83 -13.41 -1.36 -5.26
CA ARG A 83 -14.21 -1.00 -4.08
C ARG A 83 -14.40 -2.19 -3.14
N ASP A 84 -14.33 -1.91 -1.84
CA ASP A 84 -14.70 -2.85 -0.75
C ASP A 84 -14.08 -4.25 -0.89
N SER A 85 -12.87 -4.31 -1.45
CA SER A 85 -12.19 -5.55 -1.83
C SER A 85 -10.92 -5.77 -1.01
N GLU A 86 -10.39 -6.99 -1.07
CA GLU A 86 -9.24 -7.42 -0.27
C GLU A 86 -8.12 -7.99 -1.14
N ILE A 87 -6.89 -7.54 -0.89
CA ILE A 87 -5.64 -8.14 -1.41
C ILE A 87 -4.80 -8.54 -0.21
N ALA A 88 -4.85 -9.81 0.18
CA ALA A 88 -4.19 -10.26 1.41
C ALA A 88 -3.65 -11.68 1.35
N GLY A 89 -2.59 -11.97 2.11
CA GLY A 89 -2.01 -13.31 2.20
C GLY A 89 -1.37 -13.82 0.91
N ASN A 90 -0.97 -12.92 0.00
CA ASN A 90 -0.32 -13.29 -1.26
C ASN A 90 1.20 -13.28 -1.09
N ASP A 91 1.90 -14.10 -1.87
CA ASP A 91 3.37 -14.16 -1.93
C ASP A 91 3.84 -13.66 -3.29
N MET A 92 4.29 -12.41 -3.33
CA MET A 92 4.54 -11.64 -4.54
C MET A 92 6.04 -11.30 -4.61
N PRO A 93 6.81 -12.07 -5.39
CA PRO A 93 8.27 -11.91 -5.43
C PRO A 93 8.74 -10.65 -6.15
N PHE A 94 7.84 -9.94 -6.85
CA PHE A 94 8.17 -8.75 -7.63
C PHE A 94 7.03 -7.72 -7.52
N GLY A 95 7.40 -6.45 -7.44
CA GLY A 95 6.44 -5.35 -7.56
C GLY A 95 5.52 -5.18 -6.34
N ALA A 96 4.56 -4.27 -6.47
CA ALA A 96 3.58 -3.99 -5.43
C ALA A 96 2.47 -5.05 -5.38
N ALA A 97 1.64 -5.05 -4.33
CA ALA A 97 0.46 -5.92 -4.32
C ALA A 97 -0.57 -5.49 -5.39
N LEU A 98 -0.74 -4.17 -5.51
CA LEU A 98 -1.42 -3.52 -6.61
C LEU A 98 -0.48 -2.49 -7.23
N GLU A 99 -0.20 -2.63 -8.52
CA GLU A 99 0.56 -1.67 -9.32
C GLU A 99 -0.30 -1.16 -10.47
N ALA A 100 -0.62 0.14 -10.43
CA ALA A 100 -1.36 0.82 -11.48
C ALA A 100 -0.48 1.88 -12.15
N VAL A 101 -0.32 1.82 -13.46
CA VAL A 101 0.59 2.66 -14.24
C VAL A 101 -0.19 3.33 -15.38
N TYR A 102 -0.04 4.63 -15.53
CA TYR A 102 -0.76 5.45 -16.50
C TYR A 102 0.22 6.31 -17.30
N ASN A 103 0.36 6.02 -18.58
CA ASN A 103 1.12 6.79 -19.57
C ASN A 103 0.28 7.91 -20.21
N ARG A 104 -1.05 7.79 -20.18
CA ARG A 104 -1.96 8.74 -20.85
C ARG A 104 -2.88 9.52 -19.90
N GLY A 105 -2.65 9.43 -18.59
CA GLY A 105 -3.60 9.92 -17.58
C GLY A 105 -4.91 9.13 -17.60
N ASP A 106 -5.61 9.07 -16.48
CA ASP A 106 -6.94 8.45 -16.38
C ASP A 106 -7.55 8.76 -14.99
N PHE A 107 -8.57 8.01 -14.62
CA PHE A 107 -9.17 7.96 -13.32
C PHE A 107 -8.89 6.62 -12.61
N ALA A 108 -8.42 6.69 -11.37
CA ALA A 108 -8.25 5.53 -10.52
C ALA A 108 -9.09 5.68 -9.24
N THR A 109 -10.13 4.89 -9.11
CA THR A 109 -10.89 4.71 -7.86
C THR A 109 -10.35 3.52 -7.08
N PHE A 110 -9.97 3.78 -5.85
CA PHE A 110 -9.57 2.78 -4.88
C PHE A 110 -10.23 3.12 -3.55
N THR A 111 -11.38 2.52 -3.25
CA THR A 111 -12.19 2.92 -2.08
C THR A 111 -12.59 1.76 -1.18
N GLY A 112 -12.48 1.94 0.14
CA GLY A 112 -12.95 0.94 1.12
C GLY A 112 -12.18 -0.39 1.11
N ASN A 113 -11.02 -0.46 0.46
CA ASN A 113 -10.28 -1.71 0.28
C ASN A 113 -9.40 -2.05 1.49
N ARG A 114 -9.05 -3.33 1.62
CA ARG A 114 -8.07 -3.83 2.59
C ARG A 114 -6.90 -4.46 1.86
N VAL A 115 -5.68 -3.98 2.09
CA VAL A 115 -4.46 -4.49 1.47
C VAL A 115 -3.42 -4.72 2.57
N GLY A 116 -3.09 -5.98 2.87
CA GLY A 116 -2.25 -6.31 4.02
C GLY A 116 -1.83 -7.77 4.08
N GLY A 117 -0.85 -8.10 4.92
CA GLY A 117 -0.42 -9.49 5.10
C GLY A 117 0.17 -10.14 3.84
N ASN A 118 0.62 -9.31 2.89
CA ASN A 118 1.25 -9.77 1.66
C ASN A 118 2.77 -9.84 1.83
N ARG A 119 3.39 -10.93 1.39
CA ARG A 119 4.85 -11.05 1.33
C ARG A 119 5.33 -10.43 0.04
N LEU A 120 6.09 -9.34 0.15
CA LEU A 120 6.60 -8.56 -0.97
C LEU A 120 8.14 -8.65 -1.03
N SER A 121 8.71 -8.37 -2.20
CA SER A 121 10.14 -8.11 -2.32
C SER A 121 10.56 -6.89 -1.51
N SER A 122 11.81 -6.88 -1.02
CA SER A 122 12.37 -5.71 -0.33
C SER A 122 12.25 -4.44 -1.18
N GLY A 123 11.82 -3.34 -0.58
CA GLY A 123 11.62 -2.05 -1.25
C GLY A 123 10.30 -1.92 -2.03
N ALA A 124 9.47 -2.96 -2.10
CA ALA A 124 8.19 -2.90 -2.78
C ALA A 124 7.07 -2.36 -1.86
N PRO A 125 6.24 -1.43 -2.36
CA PRO A 125 5.10 -0.92 -1.61
C PRO A 125 3.92 -1.89 -1.66
N MET A 126 2.96 -1.73 -0.75
CA MET A 126 1.70 -2.49 -0.85
C MET A 126 0.88 -2.02 -2.06
N VAL A 127 0.75 -0.71 -2.25
CA VAL A 127 0.00 -0.12 -3.37
C VAL A 127 0.83 0.97 -4.04
N ARG A 128 0.86 0.95 -5.38
CA ARG A 128 1.48 1.99 -6.18
C ARG A 128 0.55 2.48 -7.29
N PHE A 129 0.42 3.80 -7.39
CA PHE A 129 -0.12 4.48 -8.57
C PHE A 129 0.99 5.30 -9.23
N SER A 130 1.14 5.16 -10.54
CA SER A 130 2.19 5.85 -11.30
C SER A 130 1.59 6.63 -12.45
N ASN A 131 1.73 7.96 -12.46
CA ASN A 131 1.50 8.77 -13.66
C ASN A 131 2.82 8.99 -14.38
N GLN A 132 3.03 8.30 -15.50
CA GLN A 132 4.25 8.42 -16.31
C GLN A 132 4.15 9.55 -17.34
N SER A 133 2.95 10.09 -17.56
CA SER A 133 2.74 11.25 -18.43
C SER A 133 3.27 12.52 -17.78
N THR A 134 3.91 13.37 -18.58
CA THR A 134 4.32 14.72 -18.16
C THR A 134 3.24 15.77 -18.38
N PHE A 135 2.19 15.43 -19.15
CA PHE A 135 1.17 16.37 -19.61
C PHE A 135 -0.22 15.99 -19.12
N GLU A 136 -0.51 14.70 -19.09
CA GLU A 136 -1.82 14.19 -18.74
C GLU A 136 -1.97 14.08 -17.23
N THR A 137 -3.18 14.38 -16.77
CA THR A 137 -3.52 14.33 -15.35
C THR A 137 -3.99 12.94 -14.97
N LEU A 138 -3.48 12.42 -13.85
CA LEU A 138 -4.07 11.26 -13.19
C LEU A 138 -4.96 11.73 -12.04
N ILE A 139 -6.25 11.42 -12.13
CA ILE A 139 -7.25 11.77 -11.12
C ILE A 139 -7.43 10.56 -10.19
N LEU A 140 -7.16 10.78 -8.90
CA LEU A 140 -7.16 9.74 -7.87
C LEU A 140 -8.35 9.91 -6.92
N ASP A 141 -9.09 8.82 -6.71
CA ASP A 141 -10.07 8.68 -5.63
C ASP A 141 -9.63 7.52 -4.72
N VAL A 142 -8.63 7.78 -3.86
CA VAL A 142 -8.04 6.80 -2.94
C VAL A 142 -8.56 7.07 -1.54
N GLN A 143 -9.70 6.48 -1.18
CA GLN A 143 -10.38 6.82 0.08
C GLN A 143 -10.84 5.64 0.93
N GLY A 144 -10.76 5.76 2.25
CA GLY A 144 -11.35 4.76 3.16
C GLY A 144 -10.62 3.41 3.16
N ASN A 145 -9.41 3.32 2.60
CA ASN A 145 -8.69 2.05 2.50
C ASN A 145 -7.87 1.78 3.75
N MET A 146 -7.71 0.50 4.10
CA MET A 146 -6.74 0.03 5.08
C MET A 146 -5.57 -0.63 4.34
N ILE A 147 -4.39 -0.02 4.40
CA ILE A 147 -3.17 -0.52 3.76
C ILE A 147 -2.12 -0.76 4.84
N ARG A 148 -1.72 -2.03 5.03
CA ARG A 148 -0.82 -2.44 6.10
C ARG A 148 0.42 -3.17 5.60
N GLY A 149 1.58 -2.74 6.06
CA GLY A 149 2.87 -3.38 5.78
C GLY A 149 3.50 -2.96 4.45
N GLY A 150 4.28 -3.86 3.86
CA GLY A 150 5.18 -3.54 2.73
C GLY A 150 6.36 -2.67 3.15
N ASP A 151 7.18 -2.25 2.20
CA ASP A 151 8.20 -1.23 2.46
C ASP A 151 7.50 0.13 2.68
N ASP A 152 6.70 0.54 1.70
CA ASP A 152 5.80 1.69 1.82
C ASP A 152 4.33 1.21 1.74
N ASN A 153 3.39 1.77 2.50
CA ASN A 153 1.98 1.38 2.34
C ASN A 153 1.46 1.87 0.98
N LEU A 154 1.53 3.17 0.73
CA LEU A 154 1.03 3.81 -0.48
C LEU A 154 2.11 4.68 -1.11
N VAL A 155 2.41 4.42 -2.38
CA VAL A 155 3.31 5.24 -3.19
C VAL A 155 2.57 5.84 -4.37
N LEU A 156 2.69 7.16 -4.51
CA LEU A 156 2.36 7.88 -5.73
C LEU A 156 3.67 8.23 -6.45
N ALA A 157 3.87 7.71 -7.65
CA ALA A 157 4.94 8.13 -8.54
C ALA A 157 4.34 9.00 -9.64
N THR A 158 4.97 10.13 -9.97
CA THR A 158 4.41 11.00 -11.01
C THR A 158 5.48 11.75 -11.82
N ASN A 159 5.22 11.90 -13.11
CA ASN A 159 5.95 12.79 -14.01
C ASN A 159 5.13 14.04 -14.37
N GLY A 160 3.85 14.08 -13.98
CA GLY A 160 2.88 15.10 -14.35
C GLY A 160 1.88 15.41 -13.23
N PRO A 161 0.77 16.09 -13.56
CA PRO A 161 -0.22 16.50 -12.57
C PRO A 161 -0.94 15.31 -11.95
N LEU A 162 -1.14 15.40 -10.63
CA LEU A 162 -2.05 14.56 -9.88
C LEU A 162 -3.23 15.41 -9.40
N GLN A 163 -4.43 14.85 -9.40
CA GLN A 163 -5.63 15.50 -8.86
C GLN A 163 -6.43 14.54 -7.99
N GLY A 164 -7.33 15.10 -7.19
CA GLY A 164 -8.32 14.32 -6.43
C GLY A 164 -7.92 14.16 -4.96
N ALA A 165 -8.12 12.97 -4.40
CA ALA A 165 -8.00 12.74 -2.96
C ALA A 165 -7.29 11.44 -2.60
N VAL A 166 -6.43 11.55 -1.59
CA VAL A 166 -5.96 10.46 -0.73
C VAL A 166 -6.47 10.77 0.67
N ALA A 167 -7.65 10.27 1.03
CA ALA A 167 -8.32 10.68 2.26
C ALA A 167 -8.95 9.54 3.05
N CYS A 168 -9.06 9.69 4.37
CA CYS A 168 -9.70 8.67 5.22
C CYS A 168 -9.06 7.28 5.10
N ASN A 169 -7.78 7.18 4.72
CA ASN A 169 -7.08 5.90 4.67
C ASN A 169 -6.41 5.58 6.01
N GLY A 170 -6.32 4.31 6.36
CA GLY A 170 -5.39 3.79 7.36
C GLY A 170 -4.13 3.29 6.66
N LEU A 171 -3.00 3.95 6.88
CA LEU A 171 -1.67 3.56 6.41
C LEU A 171 -0.87 3.13 7.64
N ILE A 172 -0.70 1.82 7.82
CA ILE A 172 -0.22 1.26 9.07
C ILE A 172 0.98 0.33 8.86
N GLY A 173 2.04 0.54 9.63
CA GLY A 173 3.18 -0.37 9.68
C GLY A 173 3.99 -0.47 8.38
N GLY A 174 5.01 -1.31 8.38
CA GLY A 174 6.03 -1.28 7.32
C GLY A 174 7.04 -0.16 7.55
N ASN A 175 7.87 0.14 6.56
CA ASN A 175 8.96 1.11 6.72
C ASN A 175 8.52 2.56 6.50
N LYS A 176 7.43 2.78 5.74
CA LYS A 176 6.88 4.12 5.47
C LYS A 176 5.37 4.08 5.18
N GLY A 177 4.64 5.09 5.63
CA GLY A 177 3.20 5.19 5.34
C GLY A 177 2.93 5.65 3.91
N PHE A 178 3.22 6.92 3.66
CA PHE A 178 2.95 7.56 2.37
C PHE A 178 4.24 8.05 1.70
N GLY A 179 4.37 7.79 0.40
CA GLY A 179 5.47 8.28 -0.42
C GLY A 179 4.97 8.96 -1.69
N LEU A 180 5.39 10.20 -1.94
CA LEU A 180 5.24 10.82 -3.25
C LEU A 180 6.62 11.03 -3.89
N ARG A 181 6.80 10.43 -5.07
CA ARG A 181 8.05 10.46 -5.84
C ARG A 181 7.80 11.09 -7.21
N THR A 182 8.79 11.80 -7.73
CA THR A 182 8.75 12.42 -9.06
C THR A 182 10.04 12.16 -9.82
N GLN A 183 9.94 11.88 -11.12
CA GLN A 183 11.13 11.78 -11.98
C GLN A 183 11.38 13.06 -12.78
N THR A 184 10.43 13.99 -12.77
CA THR A 184 10.52 15.29 -13.42
C THR A 184 10.50 16.40 -12.39
N LEU A 185 11.06 17.56 -12.76
CA LEU A 185 11.03 18.72 -11.88
C LEU A 185 9.59 19.26 -11.82
N GLN A 186 8.97 19.17 -10.65
CA GLN A 186 7.66 19.77 -10.39
C GLN A 186 7.89 21.06 -9.59
N VAL A 187 7.57 22.21 -10.18
CA VAL A 187 7.71 23.51 -9.53
C VAL A 187 6.35 24.20 -9.56
N ALA A 188 5.80 24.52 -8.39
CA ALA A 188 4.69 25.44 -8.33
C ALA A 188 5.20 26.89 -8.37
N PRO A 189 4.48 27.83 -9.00
CA PRO A 189 4.70 29.24 -8.76
C PRO A 189 4.50 29.52 -7.26
N ASN A 190 5.41 30.29 -6.66
CA ASN A 190 5.23 30.87 -5.32
C ASN A 190 5.22 29.89 -4.13
N GLY A 191 5.91 28.75 -4.24
CA GLY A 191 6.13 27.85 -3.11
C GLY A 191 4.86 27.16 -2.60
N GLN A 192 3.86 26.96 -3.47
CA GLN A 192 2.67 26.17 -3.18
C GLN A 192 2.87 24.69 -3.57
N PRO A 193 2.00 23.77 -3.14
CA PRO A 193 1.95 22.43 -3.73
C PRO A 193 1.67 22.53 -5.24
N PRO A 194 2.38 21.76 -6.10
CA PRO A 194 2.23 21.85 -7.54
C PRO A 194 0.97 21.15 -8.08
N PHE A 195 0.24 20.43 -7.22
CA PHE A 195 -0.87 19.56 -7.59
C PHE A 195 -2.13 19.93 -6.82
N ASP A 196 -3.30 19.74 -7.45
CA ASP A 196 -4.61 19.79 -6.79
C ASP A 196 -4.95 18.41 -6.22
N LEU A 197 -4.04 17.87 -5.41
CA LEU A 197 -4.15 16.58 -4.75
C LEU A 197 -4.32 16.82 -3.25
N ARG A 198 -5.47 16.42 -2.73
CA ARG A 198 -5.80 16.55 -1.31
C ARG A 198 -5.41 15.30 -0.54
N VAL A 199 -4.50 15.44 0.43
CA VAL A 199 -4.05 14.33 1.26
C VAL A 199 -4.39 14.64 2.71
N GLU A 200 -5.58 14.27 3.17
CA GLU A 200 -6.12 14.68 4.48
C GLU A 200 -6.96 13.59 5.15
N ASN A 201 -7.22 13.72 6.44
CA ASN A 201 -8.02 12.80 7.23
C ASN A 201 -7.52 11.35 7.18
N ASN A 202 -6.24 11.12 6.91
CA ASN A 202 -5.64 9.79 6.98
C ASN A 202 -5.17 9.49 8.40
N PHE A 203 -5.18 8.20 8.74
CA PHE A 203 -4.56 7.62 9.93
C PHE A 203 -3.24 6.97 9.52
N ILE A 204 -2.11 7.53 9.97
CA ILE A 204 -0.76 7.09 9.63
C ILE A 204 -0.02 6.74 10.93
N ASP A 205 0.32 5.47 11.13
CA ASP A 205 0.87 5.01 12.42
C ASP A 205 1.63 3.66 12.31
N GLU A 206 2.29 3.27 13.39
CA GLU A 206 2.99 1.98 13.59
C GLU A 206 4.18 1.73 12.64
N HIS A 207 4.73 2.74 11.98
CA HIS A 207 5.85 2.53 11.05
C HIS A 207 7.16 2.22 11.77
N VAL A 208 8.02 1.43 11.12
CA VAL A 208 9.32 1.03 11.66
C VAL A 208 10.23 2.26 11.79
N PRO A 209 10.80 2.52 12.97
CA PRO A 209 11.75 3.60 13.13
C PRO A 209 13.03 3.38 12.32
N PRO A 210 13.55 4.39 11.61
CA PRO A 210 14.85 4.28 10.97
C PRO A 210 15.97 4.17 12.00
N ILE A 211 17.11 3.61 11.57
CA ILE A 211 18.32 3.47 12.39
C ILE A 211 19.02 4.84 12.54
N ILE A 212 18.37 5.74 13.28
CA ILE A 212 18.82 7.09 13.62
C ILE A 212 18.51 7.30 15.11
N PRO A 213 19.47 7.77 15.94
CA PRO A 213 19.33 7.74 17.40
C PRO A 213 18.02 8.32 17.95
N VAL A 214 17.63 9.53 17.53
CA VAL A 214 16.39 10.18 18.01
C VAL A 214 15.12 9.42 17.61
N TYR A 215 15.13 8.76 16.46
CA TYR A 215 13.99 7.98 15.98
C TYR A 215 13.87 6.67 16.74
N LEU A 216 15.00 6.00 17.01
CA LEU A 216 15.03 4.77 17.80
C LEU A 216 14.66 5.02 19.26
N GLU A 217 15.14 6.11 19.85
CA GLU A 217 14.88 6.46 21.26
C GLU A 217 13.39 6.66 21.54
N PHE A 218 12.69 7.35 20.64
CA PHE A 218 11.27 7.68 20.81
C PHE A 218 10.32 6.79 19.99
N GLY A 219 10.85 5.77 19.29
CA GLY A 219 10.04 4.87 18.47
C GLY A 219 9.32 5.58 17.31
N LEU A 220 9.97 6.57 16.70
CA LEU A 220 9.37 7.41 15.65
C LEU A 220 9.48 6.72 14.29
N GLY A 221 8.36 6.25 13.75
CA GLY A 221 8.30 5.70 12.40
C GLY A 221 8.38 6.77 11.31
N ARG A 222 8.39 6.35 10.03
CA ARG A 222 8.31 7.28 8.89
C ARG A 222 6.88 7.35 8.36
N GLY A 223 6.15 8.39 8.76
CA GLY A 223 4.75 8.55 8.35
C GLY A 223 4.62 8.94 6.88
N ALA A 224 5.31 10.01 6.47
CA ALA A 224 5.24 10.47 5.09
C ALA A 224 6.52 11.13 4.58
N THR A 225 6.83 10.89 3.30
CA THR A 225 7.89 11.60 2.57
C THR A 225 7.42 12.03 1.19
N SER A 226 7.87 13.19 0.74
CA SER A 226 7.60 13.69 -0.61
C SER A 226 8.86 14.29 -1.21
N GLU A 227 9.03 14.12 -2.51
CA GLU A 227 10.11 14.76 -3.29
C GLU A 227 9.75 16.18 -3.75
N ILE A 228 8.51 16.60 -3.57
CA ILE A 228 7.99 17.94 -3.88
C ILE A 228 7.19 18.47 -2.69
N LEU A 229 6.91 19.77 -2.66
CA LEU A 229 6.05 20.31 -1.62
C LEU A 229 4.66 19.68 -1.71
N LEU A 230 4.20 19.07 -0.62
CA LEU A 230 2.91 18.38 -0.55
C LEU A 230 2.16 18.84 0.70
N ASP A 231 0.89 19.17 0.52
CA ASP A 231 0.00 19.47 1.63
C ASP A 231 -0.57 18.17 2.21
N MET A 232 -0.18 17.88 3.45
CA MET A 232 -0.71 16.78 4.27
C MET A 232 -1.19 17.30 5.63
N ARG A 233 -1.76 18.51 5.66
CA ARG A 233 -2.44 19.01 6.86
C ARG A 233 -3.69 18.18 7.15
N ASN A 234 -4.16 18.23 8.39
CA ASN A 234 -5.35 17.51 8.85
C ASN A 234 -5.23 15.98 8.73
N ASN A 235 -4.04 15.42 8.92
CA ASN A 235 -3.85 13.97 9.11
C ASN A 235 -3.55 13.63 10.56
N TRP A 236 -3.84 12.39 10.95
CA TRP A 236 -3.46 11.80 12.24
C TRP A 236 -2.18 10.98 12.09
N TRP A 237 -1.19 11.27 12.94
CA TRP A 237 0.16 10.69 12.86
C TRP A 237 0.44 9.69 13.99
N GLY A 238 -0.62 9.09 14.55
CA GLY A 238 -0.53 8.14 15.68
C GLY A 238 -0.51 8.76 17.08
N GLN A 239 -0.16 10.05 17.21
CA GLN A 239 -0.06 10.74 18.51
C GLN A 239 -0.61 12.17 18.50
N ALA A 240 -1.18 12.60 19.64
CA ALA A 240 -1.85 13.90 19.79
C ALA A 240 -0.88 15.07 19.64
N SER A 241 0.38 14.86 20.02
CA SER A 241 1.47 15.81 19.81
C SER A 241 1.87 15.99 18.35
N GLY A 242 1.27 15.23 17.43
CA GLY A 242 1.53 15.30 16.00
C GLY A 242 2.81 14.58 15.58
N PRO A 243 3.18 14.71 14.29
CA PRO A 243 4.33 14.03 13.74
C PRO A 243 5.62 14.67 14.27
N TYR A 244 6.65 13.86 14.45
CA TYR A 244 7.97 14.41 14.72
C TYR A 244 8.54 15.16 13.50
N HIS A 245 9.00 16.39 13.72
CA HIS A 245 9.82 17.14 12.78
C HIS A 245 10.90 17.93 13.54
N PRO A 246 12.20 17.80 13.24
CA PRO A 246 13.28 18.38 14.04
C PRO A 246 13.17 19.89 14.32
N GLU A 247 12.73 20.66 13.32
CA GLU A 247 12.63 22.13 13.43
C GLU A 247 11.21 22.60 13.81
N LEU A 248 10.20 22.13 13.06
CA LEU A 248 8.82 22.60 13.17
C LEU A 248 7.98 21.92 14.28
N ASN A 249 8.35 20.71 14.73
CA ASN A 249 7.67 20.01 15.83
C ASN A 249 8.61 19.01 16.56
N PRO A 250 9.67 19.49 17.25
CA PRO A 250 10.70 18.64 17.87
C PRO A 250 10.17 17.76 19.01
N LEU A 251 9.04 18.13 19.61
CA LEU A 251 8.37 17.39 20.68
C LEU A 251 7.27 16.46 20.17
N GLY A 252 7.03 16.42 18.85
CA GLY A 252 6.14 15.45 18.22
C GLY A 252 6.58 14.02 18.56
N ARG A 253 5.60 13.16 18.82
CA ARG A 253 5.82 11.75 19.16
C ARG A 253 5.11 10.79 18.20
N GLY A 254 4.37 11.32 17.24
CA GLY A 254 3.81 10.55 16.15
C GLY A 254 4.84 10.26 15.08
N ASP A 255 4.41 9.49 14.09
CA ASP A 255 5.21 9.14 12.94
C ASP A 255 5.72 10.38 12.22
N SER A 256 7.01 10.35 11.89
CA SER A 256 7.75 11.51 11.39
C SER A 256 7.34 11.90 9.97
N VAL A 257 7.60 13.16 9.65
CA VAL A 257 7.35 13.73 8.32
C VAL A 257 8.64 14.23 7.68
N GLY A 258 8.73 14.10 6.35
CA GLY A 258 9.81 14.68 5.56
C GLY A 258 9.70 16.21 5.43
N VAL A 259 10.83 16.84 5.08
CA VAL A 259 10.97 18.31 5.00
C VAL A 259 10.08 19.01 3.96
N LYS A 260 9.51 18.27 3.01
CA LYS A 260 8.61 18.79 1.97
C LYS A 260 7.13 18.52 2.25
N ILE A 261 6.80 18.12 3.48
CA ILE A 261 5.42 17.89 3.89
C ILE A 261 4.95 19.08 4.72
N LEU A 262 3.87 19.73 4.27
CA LEU A 262 3.13 20.68 5.10
C LEU A 262 2.17 19.87 5.99
N PHE A 263 2.39 19.87 7.31
CA PHE A 263 1.66 19.00 8.24
C PHE A 263 0.91 19.77 9.35
N GLN A 264 1.04 21.10 9.42
CA GLN A 264 0.40 21.94 10.43
C GLN A 264 -0.80 22.71 9.84
N PRO A 265 -2.01 22.59 10.40
CA PRO A 265 -2.37 21.80 11.58
C PRO A 265 -2.45 20.29 11.29
N TRP A 266 -2.30 19.48 12.34
CA TRP A 266 -2.57 18.04 12.33
C TRP A 266 -3.84 17.73 13.15
N LEU A 267 -4.37 16.51 13.02
CA LEU A 267 -5.50 16.06 13.86
C LEU A 267 -4.99 15.64 15.24
N GLU A 268 -5.76 15.88 16.31
CA GLU A 268 -5.39 15.45 17.68
C GLU A 268 -5.95 14.06 18.05
N ARG A 269 -6.70 13.45 17.15
CA ARG A 269 -7.26 12.10 17.27
C ARG A 269 -7.37 11.44 15.90
N LYS A 270 -7.47 10.12 15.89
CA LYS A 270 -7.81 9.34 14.69
C LYS A 270 -9.10 9.89 14.07
N PRO A 271 -9.15 10.17 12.76
CA PRO A 271 -10.38 10.58 12.09
C PRO A 271 -11.38 9.42 12.03
N ASP A 272 -12.66 9.70 12.30
CA ASP A 272 -13.73 8.70 12.35
C ASP A 272 -13.99 8.01 11.00
N CYS A 273 -13.64 8.69 9.90
CA CYS A 273 -13.78 8.13 8.55
C CYS A 273 -12.69 7.11 8.21
N ALA A 274 -11.54 7.12 8.91
CA ALA A 274 -10.47 6.18 8.62
C ALA A 274 -10.80 4.80 9.21
N PRO A 275 -10.57 3.70 8.47
CA PRO A 275 -10.88 2.36 8.94
C PRO A 275 -10.15 2.01 10.25
N ASP A 276 -10.80 1.23 11.10
CA ASP A 276 -10.20 0.73 12.34
C ASP A 276 -9.15 -0.35 12.06
N SER A 277 -8.04 -0.30 12.80
CA SER A 277 -7.01 -1.35 12.78
C SER A 277 -7.52 -2.71 13.28
N GLY A 278 -8.65 -2.74 14.01
CA GLY A 278 -9.28 -3.94 14.57
C GLY A 278 -10.29 -4.65 13.66
N GLY A 279 -10.64 -4.09 12.50
CA GLY A 279 -11.61 -4.64 11.55
C GLY A 279 -11.02 -5.70 10.61
N ARG A 280 -10.51 -6.80 11.18
CA ARG A 280 -10.05 -8.08 10.61
C ARG A 280 -9.24 -8.00 9.28
N ILE A 281 -7.91 -7.90 9.41
CA ILE A 281 -6.84 -8.40 8.50
C ILE A 281 -6.57 -9.86 8.92
N GLN A 282 -7.44 -10.82 8.61
CA GLN A 282 -7.85 -11.83 9.61
C GLN A 282 -6.81 -12.80 10.18
N ASP A 283 -5.56 -12.82 9.73
CA ASP A 283 -4.43 -13.41 10.45
C ASP A 283 -3.27 -12.39 10.43
N LEU A 284 -2.88 -11.86 11.61
CA LEU A 284 -1.56 -11.26 11.82
C LEU A 284 -0.51 -12.36 11.95
#